data_AF-A0A951Z130-F1
#
_entry.id   AF-A0A951Z130-F1
#
_cell.length_a   1.000
_cell.length_b   1.000
_cell.length_c   1.000
_cell.angle_alpha   90.00
_cell.angle_beta   90.00
_cell.angle_gamma   90.00
#
_symmetry.space_group_name_H-M   'P 1'
#
loop_
_entity.id
_entity.type
_entity.pdbx_description
1 polymer ?
#
loop_
_entity_poly.entity_id
_entity_poly.type
_entity_poly.pdbx_seq_one_letter_code
_entity_poly.pdbx_strand_id
1 'polypeptide(L)'
;MTSKAVILAAFALSLSAPAFASSGATLVNNEIGWETHPTQSTKTRAEVVAELKAAQDAGTIADSYEFPAATKVSPSKLSREQVQRGVTEISDAERDAVHRMYGPQHGRDS
;
A
#
# COMPACT_ATOMS: atom_id res chain seq x y z
N MET A 1 -14.09 52.87 37.63
CA MET A 1 -13.19 52.44 36.54
C MET A 1 -13.80 51.23 35.85
N THR A 2 -14.00 51.36 34.54
CA THR A 2 -14.88 50.56 33.69
C THR A 2 -14.36 49.16 33.42
N SER A 3 -15.30 48.19 33.49
CA SER A 3 -15.19 46.73 33.37
C SER A 3 -14.68 46.20 32.02
N LYS A 4 -13.57 46.73 31.51
CA LYS A 4 -13.00 46.34 30.20
C LYS A 4 -11.69 45.56 30.29
N ALA A 5 -11.10 45.43 31.48
CA ALA A 5 -9.81 44.78 31.65
C ALA A 5 -9.85 43.26 31.88
N VAL A 6 -11.03 42.65 32.06
CA VAL A 6 -11.13 41.23 32.46
C VAL A 6 -11.39 40.28 31.29
N ILE A 7 -11.79 40.76 30.11
CA ILE A 7 -12.12 39.88 28.97
C ILE A 7 -10.87 39.38 28.23
N LEU A 8 -9.68 39.93 28.49
CA LEU A 8 -8.44 39.54 27.81
C LEU A 8 -7.72 38.32 28.43
N ALA A 9 -8.30 37.68 29.45
CA ALA A 9 -7.72 36.51 30.13
C ALA A 9 -8.44 35.18 29.81
N ALA A 10 -9.26 35.13 28.76
CA ALA A 10 -9.93 33.90 28.31
C ALA A 10 -9.25 33.24 27.09
N PHE A 11 -7.98 33.58 26.81
CA PHE A 11 -7.12 32.82 25.89
C PHE A 11 -6.24 31.84 26.67
N ALA A 12 -6.77 31.30 27.77
CA ALA A 12 -6.14 30.27 28.56
C ALA A 12 -6.79 28.92 28.21
N LEU A 13 -5.98 28.02 27.66
CA LEU A 13 -6.16 26.57 27.71
C LEU A 13 -7.10 25.91 26.67
N SER A 14 -7.03 26.32 25.39
CA SER A 14 -7.16 25.29 24.35
C SER A 14 -5.85 24.50 24.31
N LEU A 15 -5.68 23.56 25.24
CA LEU A 15 -4.71 22.48 25.12
C LEU A 15 -5.13 21.66 23.90
N SER A 16 -4.73 22.12 22.71
CA SER A 16 -4.85 21.38 21.48
C SER A 16 -4.24 20.00 21.72
N ALA A 17 -5.06 18.96 21.56
CA ALA A 17 -4.62 17.58 21.54
C ALA A 17 -3.31 17.45 20.73
N PRO A 18 -2.39 16.56 21.12
CA PRO A 18 -1.14 16.41 20.40
C PRO A 18 -1.44 16.20 18.91
N ALA A 19 -1.01 17.17 18.10
CA ALA A 19 -1.17 17.14 16.66
C ALA A 19 -0.15 16.14 16.10
N PHE A 20 -0.44 14.85 16.25
CA PHE A 20 0.36 13.76 15.67
C PHE A 20 0.43 13.81 14.13
N ALA A 21 -0.32 14.70 13.49
CA ALA A 21 -0.20 14.99 12.06
C ALA A 21 0.91 15.99 11.70
N SER A 22 1.52 16.67 12.70
CA SER A 22 2.58 17.68 12.50
C SER A 22 3.95 17.24 13.01
N SER A 23 4.02 16.23 13.87
CA SER A 23 5.29 15.72 14.36
C SER A 23 5.86 14.82 13.27
N GLY A 24 6.93 15.24 12.59
CA GLY A 24 7.74 14.34 11.76
C GLY A 24 8.41 13.27 12.63
N ALA A 25 7.62 12.46 13.34
CA ALA A 25 7.97 11.46 14.32
C ALA A 25 6.92 10.34 14.25
N THR A 26 7.31 9.15 13.80
CA THR A 26 6.48 7.95 13.85
C THR A 26 6.94 7.04 14.98
N LEU A 27 6.02 6.34 15.63
CA LEU A 27 6.39 5.28 16.58
C LEU A 27 7.18 4.21 15.82
N VAL A 28 8.34 3.84 16.36
CA VAL A 28 9.12 2.72 15.80
C VAL A 28 8.29 1.46 16.01
N ASN A 29 8.10 0.70 14.93
CA ASN A 29 7.20 -0.45 14.91
C ASN A 29 7.53 -1.42 16.04
N ASN A 30 6.63 -1.56 17.01
CA ASN A 30 6.76 -2.45 18.19
C ASN A 30 7.94 -2.16 19.15
N GLU A 31 8.57 -0.98 19.08
CA GLU A 31 9.68 -0.60 19.96
C GLU A 31 9.36 0.65 20.81
N ILE A 32 10.05 0.80 21.95
CA ILE A 32 9.96 2.02 22.76
C ILE A 32 10.86 3.08 22.10
N GLY A 33 10.30 3.85 21.17
CA GLY A 33 11.04 4.90 20.48
C GLY A 33 10.23 5.68 19.44
N TRP A 34 10.82 6.76 18.93
CA TRP A 34 10.27 7.60 17.86
C TRP A 34 11.32 7.81 16.78
N GLU A 35 10.93 7.57 15.53
CA GLU A 35 11.72 7.86 14.34
C GLU A 35 11.35 9.22 13.78
N THR A 36 12.29 10.17 13.77
CA THR A 36 12.05 11.50 13.21
C THR A 36 12.29 11.55 11.70
N HIS A 37 11.28 11.91 10.91
CA HIS A 37 11.39 12.09 9.47
C HIS A 37 11.73 13.55 9.14
N PRO A 38 12.78 13.82 8.34
CA PRO A 38 13.23 15.19 8.03
C PRO A 38 12.26 15.99 7.15
N THR A 39 11.24 15.37 6.58
CA THR A 39 10.24 16.04 5.75
C THR A 39 9.02 16.42 6.58
N GLN A 40 9.08 17.56 7.25
CA GLN A 40 7.87 18.21 7.75
C GLN A 40 7.07 18.73 6.56
N SER A 41 5.81 18.31 6.43
CA SER A 41 4.90 18.86 5.42
C SER A 41 4.69 20.34 5.69
N THR A 42 4.90 21.18 4.68
CA THR A 42 4.55 22.60 4.74
C THR A 42 3.05 22.85 4.58
N LYS A 43 2.30 21.82 4.16
CA LYS A 43 0.85 21.87 3.97
C LYS A 43 0.12 21.39 5.21
N THR A 44 -0.93 22.11 5.56
CA THR A 44 -1.92 21.70 6.55
C THR A 44 -2.76 20.53 6.01
N ARG A 45 -3.39 19.77 6.91
CA ARG A 45 -4.29 18.67 6.52
C ARG A 45 -5.44 19.13 5.62
N ALA A 46 -5.96 20.34 5.85
CA ALA A 46 -7.04 20.91 5.04
C ALA A 46 -6.58 21.14 3.58
N GLU A 47 -5.37 21.66 3.40
CA GLU A 47 -4.78 21.88 2.08
C GLU A 47 -4.52 20.55 1.35
N VAL A 48 -4.02 19.54 2.06
CA VAL A 48 -3.79 18.21 1.47
C VAL A 48 -5.10 17.57 1.01
N VAL A 49 -6.18 17.69 1.79
CA VAL A 49 -7.50 17.15 1.40
C VAL A 49 -8.07 17.91 0.20
N ALA A 50 -7.92 19.23 0.15
CA ALA A 50 -8.38 20.03 -0.98
C ALA A 50 -7.63 19.68 -2.28
N GLU A 51 -6.31 19.51 -2.20
CA GLU A 51 -5.47 19.09 -3.32
C GLU A 51 -5.80 17.67 -3.78
N LEU A 52 -5.99 16.74 -2.84
CA LEU A 52 -6.41 15.37 -3.17
C LEU A 52 -7.74 15.37 -3.93
N LYS A 53 -8.74 16.12 -3.44
CA LYS A 53 -10.03 16.26 -4.11
C LYS A 53 -9.88 16.85 -5.51
N ALA A 54 -9.10 17.92 -5.66
CA ALA A 54 -8.87 18.54 -6.96
C ALA A 54 -8.20 17.58 -7.96
N ALA A 55 -7.25 16.77 -7.49
CA ALA A 55 -6.58 15.75 -8.31
C ALA A 55 -7.53 14.60 -8.71
N GLN A 56 -8.43 14.19 -7.81
CA GLN A 56 -9.48 13.23 -8.12
C GLN A 56 -10.49 13.79 -9.14
N ASP A 57 -10.93 15.05 -8.96
CA ASP A 57 -11.86 15.72 -9.88
C ASP A 57 -11.22 15.96 -11.26
N ALA A 58 -9.90 16.17 -11.32
CA ALA A 58 -9.12 16.26 -12.55
C ALA A 58 -8.82 14.88 -13.19
N GLY A 59 -9.15 13.77 -12.50
CA GLY A 59 -8.89 12.41 -12.97
C GLY A 59 -7.41 12.01 -12.97
N THR A 60 -6.52 12.76 -12.33
CA THR A 60 -5.09 12.42 -12.22
C THR A 60 -4.82 11.42 -11.11
N ILE A 61 -5.71 11.35 -10.12
CA ILE A 61 -5.72 10.35 -9.05
C ILE A 61 -7.06 9.61 -9.09
N ALA A 62 -7.04 8.29 -9.02
CA ALA A 62 -8.26 7.50 -8.92
C ALA A 62 -8.97 7.76 -7.59
N ASP A 63 -10.30 7.89 -7.63
CA ASP A 63 -11.12 8.01 -6.41
C ASP A 63 -11.29 6.66 -5.68
N SER A 64 -10.99 5.56 -6.38
CA SER A 64 -11.05 4.20 -5.83
C SER A 64 -9.67 3.55 -5.80
N TYR A 65 -9.40 2.79 -4.74
CA TYR A 65 -8.25 1.89 -4.64
C TYR A 65 -8.47 0.53 -5.31
N GLU A 66 -9.60 0.35 -6.01
CA GLU A 66 -9.87 -0.88 -6.73
C GLU A 66 -8.91 -1.02 -7.90
N PHE A 67 -8.10 -2.08 -7.85
CA PHE A 67 -7.32 -2.49 -9.02
C PHE A 67 -8.31 -3.02 -10.07
N PRO A 68 -8.15 -2.66 -11.36
CA PRO A 68 -9.00 -3.20 -12.40
C PRO A 68 -8.93 -4.73 -12.33
N ALA A 69 -10.10 -5.37 -12.25
CA ALA A 69 -10.19 -6.82 -12.24
C ALA A 69 -9.38 -7.35 -13.43
N ALA A 70 -8.49 -8.31 -13.17
CA ALA A 70 -7.66 -8.89 -14.22
C ALA A 70 -8.57 -9.32 -15.37
N THR A 71 -8.42 -8.66 -16.52
CA THR A 71 -9.12 -9.04 -17.75
C THR A 71 -8.88 -10.52 -17.93
N LYS A 72 -9.92 -11.35 -17.83
CA LYS A 72 -9.78 -12.79 -18.01
C LYS A 72 -9.43 -13.03 -19.47
N VAL A 73 -8.14 -13.03 -19.78
CA VAL A 73 -7.61 -13.37 -21.10
C VAL A 73 -7.85 -14.86 -21.30
N SER A 74 -9.02 -15.20 -21.84
CA SER A 74 -9.49 -16.53 -22.22
C SER A 74 -9.41 -17.63 -21.15
N PRO A 75 -10.53 -18.28 -20.79
CA PRO A 75 -10.45 -19.42 -19.88
C PRO A 75 -9.61 -20.54 -20.53
N SER A 76 -8.79 -21.20 -19.72
CA SER A 76 -8.15 -22.47 -20.09
C SER A 76 -9.21 -23.44 -20.62
N LYS A 77 -8.88 -24.15 -21.70
CA LYS A 77 -9.77 -25.18 -22.26
C LYS A 77 -9.83 -26.45 -21.41
N LEU A 78 -8.91 -26.61 -20.46
CA LEU A 78 -8.80 -27.80 -19.60
C LEU A 78 -9.20 -27.49 -18.15
N SER A 79 -9.95 -28.42 -17.55
CA SER A 79 -10.24 -28.44 -16.12
C SER A 79 -9.02 -28.89 -15.31
N ARG A 80 -9.02 -28.61 -14.00
CA ARG A 80 -7.92 -29.01 -13.11
C ARG A 80 -7.77 -30.53 -13.04
N GLU A 81 -8.88 -31.25 -13.06
CA GLU A 81 -8.95 -32.71 -13.01
C GLU A 81 -8.37 -33.32 -14.31
N GLN A 82 -8.65 -32.70 -15.46
CA GLN A 82 -8.08 -33.12 -16.74
C GLN A 82 -6.57 -32.92 -16.78
N VAL A 83 -6.07 -31.81 -16.24
CA VAL A 83 -4.62 -31.56 -16.13
C VAL A 83 -3.96 -32.60 -15.24
N GLN A 84 -4.55 -32.89 -14.07
CA GLN A 84 -4.00 -33.89 -13.15
C GLN A 84 -3.93 -35.28 -13.77
N ARG A 85 -4.96 -35.67 -14.54
CA ARG A 85 -4.98 -36.94 -15.25
C ARG A 85 -3.86 -37.03 -16.29
N GLY A 86 -3.65 -35.98 -17.09
CA GLY A 86 -2.55 -35.94 -18.05
C GLY A 86 -1.17 -36.06 -17.39
N VAL A 87 -1.00 -35.50 -16.19
CA VAL A 87 0.25 -35.62 -15.41
C VAL A 87 0.47 -37.03 -14.87
N THR A 88 -0.60 -37.80 -14.64
CA THR A 88 -0.49 -39.22 -14.24
C THR A 88 -0.34 -40.18 -15.41
N GLU A 89 -0.75 -39.76 -16.61
CA GLU A 89 -0.64 -40.56 -17.85
C GLU A 89 0.78 -40.50 -18.46
N ILE A 90 1.54 -39.42 -18.20
CA ILE A 90 2.91 -39.28 -18.71
C ILE A 90 3.86 -40.29 -18.05
N SER A 91 4.65 -40.99 -18.86
CA SER A 91 5.66 -41.93 -18.36
C SER A 91 6.85 -41.21 -17.73
N ASP A 92 7.57 -41.86 -16.81
CA ASP A 92 8.73 -41.26 -16.14
C ASP A 92 9.87 -40.92 -17.12
N ALA A 93 10.07 -41.75 -18.15
CA ALA A 93 11.08 -41.51 -19.19
C ALA A 93 10.73 -40.29 -20.06
N GLU A 94 9.45 -40.10 -20.38
CA GLU A 94 8.96 -38.94 -21.12
C GLU A 94 9.02 -37.67 -20.26
N ARG A 95 8.67 -37.77 -18.97
CA ARG A 95 8.80 -36.68 -18.00
C ARG A 95 10.25 -36.22 -17.87
N ASP A 96 11.20 -37.15 -17.77
CA ASP A 96 12.63 -36.85 -17.71
C ASP A 96 13.16 -36.23 -19.03
N ALA A 97 12.74 -36.75 -20.18
CA ALA A 97 13.09 -36.16 -21.47
C ALA A 97 12.57 -34.73 -21.63
N VAL A 98 11.32 -34.47 -21.22
CA VAL A 98 10.73 -33.12 -21.20
C VAL A 98 11.47 -32.23 -20.21
N HIS A 99 11.81 -32.72 -19.02
CA HIS A 99 12.57 -31.98 -18.03
C HIS A 99 13.99 -31.63 -18.51
N ARG A 100 14.64 -32.50 -19.28
CA ARG A 100 15.94 -32.21 -19.91
C ARG A 100 15.84 -31.14 -21.01
N MET A 101 14.75 -31.11 -21.76
CA MET A 101 14.57 -30.18 -22.89
C MET A 101 14.00 -28.81 -22.47
N TYR A 102 13.08 -28.79 -21.51
CA TYR A 102 12.31 -27.59 -21.12
C TYR A 102 12.38 -27.29 -19.63
N GLY A 103 13.04 -28.13 -18.83
CA GLY A 103 13.22 -27.91 -17.41
C GLY A 103 14.25 -26.80 -17.13
N PRO A 104 14.23 -26.23 -15.92
CA PRO A 104 15.22 -25.25 -15.50
C PRO A 104 16.63 -25.81 -15.64
N GLN A 105 17.53 -25.07 -16.29
CA GLN A 105 18.95 -25.44 -16.29
C GLN A 105 19.50 -25.24 -14.88
N HIS A 106 19.63 -26.33 -14.14
CA HIS A 106 20.43 -26.33 -12.92
C HIS A 106 21.89 -26.19 -13.34
N GLY A 107 22.52 -25.05 -13.00
CA GLY A 107 23.96 -24.88 -13.14
C GLY A 107 24.68 -26.04 -12.48
N ARG A 108 25.55 -26.72 -13.22
CA ARG A 108 26.42 -27.77 -12.66
C ARG A 108 27.54 -27.08 -11.90
N ASP A 109 27.24 -26.70 -10.66
CA ASP A 109 28.21 -26.19 -9.72
C ASP A 109 28.44 -27.29 -8.68
N SER A 110 29.37 -28.20 -8.99
CA SER A 110 29.99 -29.17 -8.07
C SER A 110 31.40 -29.44 -8.53
#